data_AF-A0A9E5KML0-F1
#
_entry.id   AF-A0A9E5KML0-F1
#
_cell.length_a   1.000
_cell.length_b   1.000
_cell.length_c   1.000
_cell.angle_alpha   90.00
_cell.angle_beta   90.00
_cell.angle_gamma   90.00
#
_symmetry.space_group_name_H-M   'P 1'
#
loop_
_entity.id
_entity.type
_entity.pdbx_description
1 polymer ?
#
loop_
_entity_poly.entity_id
_entity_poly.type
_entity_poly.pdbx_seq_one_letter_code
_entity_poly.pdbx_strand_id
1 'polypeptide(L)' 'STIEHIPYSEVFGAAFEDLAIRVPDITRLRAAIDFEAHIALERTIHDLMTEHARAPEAAA' A
#
# COMPACT_ATOMS: atom_id res chain seq x y z
N SER A 1 -9.18 -22.53 -8.53
CA SER A 1 -7.88 -21.89 -8.80
C SER A 1 -7.08 -21.92 -7.52
N THR A 2 -5.79 -22.27 -7.57
CA THR A 2 -4.92 -22.36 -6.38
C THR A 2 -3.96 -21.17 -6.40
N ILE A 3 -3.71 -20.55 -5.25
CA ILE A 3 -2.73 -19.45 -5.15
C ILE A 3 -1.33 -20.07 -5.16
N GLU A 4 -0.48 -19.59 -6.05
CA GLU A 4 0.92 -20.00 -6.16
C GLU A 4 1.85 -18.88 -5.68
N HIS A 5 2.90 -19.22 -4.95
CA HIS A 5 3.89 -18.28 -4.43
C HIS A 5 5.15 -18.38 -5.29
N ILE A 6 5.30 -17.47 -6.25
CA ILE A 6 6.45 -17.41 -7.16
C ILE A 6 7.38 -16.23 -6.81
N PRO A 7 8.70 -16.36 -7.02
CA PRO A 7 9.65 -15.28 -6.77
C PRO A 7 9.35 -14.05 -7.65
N TYR A 8 9.55 -12.85 -7.10
CA TYR A 8 9.35 -11.61 -7.85
C TYR A 8 10.21 -11.51 -9.12
N SER A 9 11.41 -12.12 -9.13
CA SER A 9 12.26 -12.17 -10.33
C SER A 9 11.63 -12.96 -11.48
N GLU A 10 10.73 -13.91 -11.20
CA GLU A 10 10.01 -14.68 -12.22
C GLU A 10 8.87 -13.86 -12.83
N VAL A 11 8.26 -12.98 -12.04
CA VAL A 11 7.16 -12.10 -12.49
C VAL A 11 7.67 -10.83 -13.17
N PHE A 12 8.69 -10.20 -12.58
CA PHE A 12 9.17 -8.87 -12.94
C PHE A 12 10.55 -8.88 -13.62
N GLY A 13 11.20 -10.04 -13.71
CA GLY A 13 12.51 -10.21 -14.34
C GLY A 13 13.70 -10.00 -13.39
N ALA A 14 14.89 -10.39 -13.84
CA ALA A 14 16.12 -10.36 -13.03
C ALA A 14 16.66 -8.96 -12.69
N ALA A 15 16.20 -7.93 -13.41
CA ALA A 15 16.54 -6.52 -13.15
C ALA A 15 15.58 -5.85 -12.15
N PHE A 16 14.59 -6.58 -11.63
CA PHE A 16 13.67 -6.06 -10.64
C PHE A 16 14.38 -5.87 -9.30
N GLU A 17 14.55 -4.62 -8.91
CA GLU A 17 15.01 -4.24 -7.57
C GLU A 17 13.82 -3.82 -6.72
N ASP A 18 13.54 -4.58 -5.67
CA ASP A 18 12.63 -4.16 -4.63
C ASP A 18 13.37 -3.37 -3.57
N LEU A 19 12.82 -2.21 -3.20
CA LEU A 19 13.38 -1.42 -2.11
C LEU A 19 12.90 -2.03 -0.80
N ALA A 20 13.82 -2.69 -0.10
CA ALA A 20 13.53 -3.41 1.15
C ALA A 20 12.80 -2.57 2.21
N ILE A 21 13.04 -1.25 2.24
CA ILE A 21 12.44 -0.32 3.20
C ILE A 21 12.13 1.00 2.51
N ARG A 22 10.90 1.49 2.66
CA ARG A 22 10.47 2.82 2.20
C ARG A 22 9.89 3.61 3.37
N VAL A 23 10.74 4.35 4.07
CA VAL A 23 10.33 5.26 5.15
C VAL A 23 10.62 6.69 4.70
N PRO A 24 9.60 7.48 4.33
CA PRO A 24 9.80 8.86 3.88
C PRO A 24 10.14 9.79 5.05
N ASP A 25 11.07 10.73 4.82
CA ASP A 25 11.27 11.86 5.73
C ASP A 25 10.14 12.89 5.52
N ILE A 26 9.38 13.15 6.58
CA ILE A 26 8.24 14.07 6.57
C ILE A 26 8.53 15.41 7.28
N THR A 27 9.79 15.70 7.60
CA THR A 27 10.21 16.93 8.29
C THR A 27 9.71 18.19 7.59
N ARG A 28 9.77 18.22 6.25
CA ARG A 28 9.29 19.36 5.46
C ARG A 28 7.78 19.58 5.57
N LEU A 29 7.00 18.50 5.65
CA LEU A 29 5.54 18.59 5.83
C LEU A 29 5.19 19.09 7.22
N ARG A 30 5.87 18.56 8.26
CA ARG A 30 5.72 19.04 9.65
C ARG A 30 6.02 20.54 9.75
N ALA A 31 7.14 20.99 9.18
CA ALA A 31 7.52 22.41 9.24
C ALA A 31 6.58 23.34 8.45
N ALA A 32 6.06 22.89 7.31
CA ALA A 32 5.25 23.73 6.42
C ALA A 32 3.79 23.86 6.85
N ILE A 33 3.20 22.78 7.37
CA ILE A 33 1.75 22.69 7.60
C ILE A 33 1.40 21.94 8.90
N ASP A 34 2.36 21.70 9.79
CA ASP A 34 2.18 20.94 11.04
C ASP A 34 1.56 19.55 10.81
N PHE A 35 1.96 18.90 9.72
CA PHE A 35 1.39 17.61 9.35
C PHE A 35 1.80 16.49 10.30
N GLU A 36 0.81 15.72 10.76
CA GLU A 36 1.01 14.47 11.49
C GLU A 36 0.11 13.33 10.96
N ALA A 37 0.67 12.13 10.88
CA ALA A 37 -0.07 10.93 10.50
C ALA A 37 -0.80 10.34 11.72
N HIS A 38 -2.07 10.68 11.89
CA HIS A 38 -2.89 10.21 13.01
C HIS A 38 -3.67 8.91 12.74
N ILE A 39 -3.70 8.47 11.48
CA ILE A 39 -4.44 7.28 11.07
C ILE A 39 -3.47 6.10 11.05
N ALA A 40 -3.71 5.11 11.91
CA ALA A 40 -2.96 3.87 11.94
C ALA A 40 -3.26 3.02 10.69
N LEU A 41 -2.27 2.21 10.27
CA LEU A 41 -2.37 1.39 9.07
C LEU A 41 -3.57 0.43 9.12
N GLU A 42 -3.80 -0.18 10.27
CA GLU A 42 -4.89 -1.13 10.49
C GLU A 42 -6.25 -0.49 10.23
N ARG A 43 -6.40 0.77 10.66
CA ARG A 43 -7.62 1.54 10.41
C ARG A 43 -7.76 1.86 8.92
N THR A 44 -6.69 2.30 8.26
CA THR A 44 -6.73 2.57 6.81
C THR A 44 -7.16 1.33 6.03
N ILE A 45 -6.60 0.16 6.36
CA ILE A 45 -6.97 -1.12 5.70
C ILE A 45 -8.46 -1.43 5.92
N HIS A 46 -8.95 -1.33 7.15
CA HIS A 46 -10.36 -1.60 7.47
C HIS A 46 -11.31 -0.64 6.75
N ASP A 47 -10.98 0.65 6.72
CA ASP A 47 -11.79 1.68 6.06
C ASP A 47 -11.87 1.41 4.54
N LEU A 48 -10.76 1.04 3.90
CA LEU A 48 -10.72 0.67 2.48
C LEU A 48 -11.53 -0.60 2.17
N MET A 49 -11.42 -1.63 3.00
CA MET A 49 -12.21 -2.86 2.85
C MET A 49 -13.71 -2.57 2.95
N THR A 50 -14.08 -1.73 3.91
CA THR A 50 -15.48 -1.35 4.12
C THR A 50 -16.01 -0.59 2.91
N GLU A 51 -15.23 0.32 2.34
CA GLU A 51 -15.63 1.07 1.14
C GLU A 51 -15.74 0.16 -0.09
N HIS A 52 -14.76 -0.70 -0.31
CA HIS A 52 -14.78 -1.64 -1.43
C HIS A 52 -15.96 -2.63 -1.34
N ALA A 53 -16.38 -3.03 -0.15
CA ALA A 53 -17.55 -3.88 0.03
C ALA A 53 -18.90 -3.16 -0.22
N ARG A 54 -18.93 -1.82 -0.15
CA ARG A 54 -20.14 -1.02 -0.42
C ARG A 54 -20.36 -0.75 -1.90
N ALA A 55 -19.28 -0.65 -2.67
CA ALA A 55 -19.37 -0.66 -4.12
C ALA A 55 -19.53 -2.12 -4.56
N PRO A 56 -20.71 -2.56 -5.05
CA PRO A 56 -20.71 -3.80 -5.81
C PRO A 56 -19.71 -3.61 -6.94
N GLU A 57 -18.82 -4.58 -7.10
CA GLU A 57 -17.88 -4.71 -8.22
C GLU A 57 -18.59 -4.23 -9.49
N ALA A 58 -18.29 -3.00 -9.92
CA ALA A 58 -18.88 -2.43 -11.11
C ALA A 58 -18.25 -3.16 -12.29
N ALA A 59 -18.89 -4.27 -12.66
CA ALA A 59 -18.67 -5.08 -13.85
C ALA A 59 -17.24 -5.60 -14.05
N ALA A 60 -17.01 -6.85 -13.66
CA ALA A 60 -16.05 -7.73 -14.32
C ALA A 60 -16.78 -9.01 -14.76
#